data_AF-A0A952RCN9-F1
#
_entry.id   AF-A0A952RCN9-F1
#
_cell.length_a   1.000
_cell.length_b   1.000
_cell.length_c   1.000
_cell.angle_alpha   90.00
_cell.angle_beta   90.00
_cell.angle_gamma   90.00
#
_symmetry.space_group_name_H-M   'P 1'
#
loop_
_entity.id
_entity.type
_entity.pdbx_description
1 polymer ?
#
loop_
_entity_poly.entity_id
_entity_poly.type
_entity_poly.pdbx_seq_one_letter_code
_entity_poly.pdbx_strand_id
1 'polypeptide(L)'
;MLPEQRATSYANDPSTSTVVIVSPPTDSGLAGDQPARLLLDGASHVVGVDVAPDSPQRLVVMLGPHEVVARAEDVRVTVEGSGGTVRIQGQAAKLVAAGANPYVF
;
A
#
# COMPACT_ATOMS: atom_id res chain seq x y z
N MET A 1 -6.63 17.82 7.04
CA MET A 1 -5.62 16.78 7.27
C MET A 1 -5.90 15.64 6.30
N LEU A 2 -4.88 15.06 5.68
CA LEU A 2 -5.05 13.87 4.83
C LEU A 2 -5.51 12.70 5.71
N PRO A 3 -6.44 11.84 5.25
CA PRO A 3 -6.83 10.62 5.95
C PRO A 3 -5.71 9.58 5.81
N GLU A 4 -4.62 9.80 6.54
CA GLU A 4 -3.49 8.91 6.64
C GLU A 4 -3.72 7.86 7.72
N GLN A 5 -3.36 6.63 7.41
CA GLN A 5 -3.28 5.52 8.35
C GLN A 5 -1.89 4.92 8.40
N ARG A 6 -1.61 4.25 9.52
CA ARG A 6 -0.42 3.41 9.66
C ARG A 6 -0.77 1.96 9.37
N ALA A 7 0.08 1.30 8.59
CA ALA A 7 0.06 -0.14 8.46
C ALA A 7 0.41 -0.80 9.80
N THR A 8 -0.29 -1.88 10.11
CA THR A 8 -0.05 -2.74 11.27
C THR A 8 0.64 -4.04 10.89
N SER A 9 0.57 -4.44 9.61
CA SER A 9 1.24 -5.64 9.11
C SER A 9 1.59 -5.50 7.64
N TYR A 10 2.65 -6.20 7.24
CA TYR A 10 3.14 -6.31 5.88
C TYR A 10 3.57 -7.76 5.60
N ALA A 11 3.13 -8.30 4.46
CA ALA A 11 3.61 -9.56 3.94
C ALA A 11 3.92 -9.43 2.45
N ASN A 12 5.05 -9.98 2.03
CA ASN A 12 5.43 -10.12 0.63
C ASN A 12 5.69 -11.59 0.34
N ASP A 13 4.92 -12.14 -0.59
CA ASP A 13 5.15 -13.47 -1.15
C ASP A 13 5.57 -13.32 -2.62
N PRO A 14 6.89 -13.38 -2.91
CA PRO A 14 7.42 -13.30 -4.26
C PRO A 14 6.96 -14.47 -5.14
N SER A 15 6.68 -15.65 -4.55
CA SER A 15 6.31 -16.85 -5.30
C SER A 15 4.94 -16.72 -5.95
N THR A 16 4.03 -15.99 -5.31
CA THR A 16 2.69 -15.67 -5.82
C THR A 16 2.58 -14.24 -6.36
N SER A 17 3.69 -13.48 -6.37
CA SER A 17 3.71 -12.05 -6.74
C SER A 17 2.60 -11.27 -6.02
N THR A 18 2.52 -11.44 -4.70
CA THR A 18 1.48 -10.83 -3.86
C THR A 18 2.12 -10.09 -2.70
N VAL A 19 1.70 -8.84 -2.49
CA VAL A 19 2.01 -8.05 -1.30
C VAL A 19 0.70 -7.72 -0.59
N VAL A 20 0.66 -7.91 0.72
CA VAL A 20 -0.50 -7.62 1.58
C VAL A 20 -0.06 -6.61 2.62
N ILE A 21 -0.82 -5.52 2.72
CA ILE A 21 -0.65 -4.48 3.72
C ILE A 21 -1.95 -4.42 4.52
N VAL A 22 -1.83 -4.49 5.83
CA VAL A 22 -2.97 -4.40 6.75
C VAL A 22 -2.86 -3.11 7.53
N SER A 23 -3.98 -2.43 7.73
CA SER A 23 -4.12 -1.25 8.58
C SER A 23 -5.43 -1.35 9.37
N PRO A 24 -5.66 -0.49 10.38
CA PRO A 24 -6.96 -0.44 11.04
C PRO A 24 -8.08 -0.12 10.04
N PRO A 25 -9.32 -0.58 10.25
CA PRO A 25 -10.45 -0.22 9.39
C PRO A 25 -10.60 1.30 9.27
N THR A 26 -11.00 1.78 8.09
CA THR A 26 -10.99 3.22 7.76
C THR A 26 -12.38 3.84 7.62
N ASP A 27 -13.42 3.00 7.50
CA ASP A 27 -14.77 3.40 7.03
C ASP A 27 -14.76 4.22 5.72
N SER A 28 -13.68 4.12 4.92
CA SER A 28 -13.54 4.86 3.65
C SER A 28 -14.58 4.48 2.60
N GLY A 29 -15.29 3.36 2.80
CA GLY A 29 -16.21 2.79 1.81
C GLY A 29 -15.48 2.19 0.59
N LEU A 30 -14.14 2.17 0.60
CA LEU A 30 -13.35 1.53 -0.45
C LEU A 30 -13.38 0.01 -0.30
N ALA A 31 -13.67 -0.66 -1.41
CA ALA A 31 -13.61 -2.10 -1.55
C ALA A 31 -13.33 -2.48 -3.01
N GLY A 32 -12.81 -3.68 -3.23
CA GLY A 32 -12.52 -4.20 -4.57
C GLY A 32 -11.33 -3.50 -5.24
N ASP A 33 -11.27 -3.58 -6.56
CA ASP A 33 -10.12 -3.08 -7.32
C ASP A 33 -10.14 -1.55 -7.46
N GLN A 34 -9.10 -0.91 -6.94
CA GLN A 34 -8.94 0.53 -6.91
C GLN A 34 -7.67 0.96 -7.65
N PRO A 35 -7.68 2.11 -8.34
CA PRO A 35 -6.44 2.76 -8.73
C PRO A 35 -5.68 3.19 -7.47
N ALA A 36 -4.37 3.09 -7.48
CA ALA A 36 -3.54 3.51 -6.37
C ALA A 36 -2.16 3.98 -6.84
N ARG A 37 -1.43 4.64 -5.96
CA ARG A 37 -0.01 4.92 -6.11
C ARG A 37 0.78 4.18 -5.05
N LEU A 38 1.74 3.40 -5.50
CA LEU A 38 2.69 2.72 -4.65
C LEU A 38 3.86 3.65 -4.37
N LEU A 39 4.08 4.00 -3.11
CA LEU A 39 5.17 4.86 -2.66
C LEU A 39 6.34 3.97 -2.23
N LEU A 40 7.49 4.14 -2.86
CA LEU A 40 8.66 3.27 -2.69
C LEU A 40 9.87 4.08 -2.23
N ASP A 41 10.71 3.47 -1.39
CA ASP A 41 12.01 4.02 -1.01
C ASP A 41 13.06 3.79 -2.11
N GLY A 42 14.29 4.27 -1.88
CA GLY A 42 15.41 4.09 -2.81
C GLY A 42 15.84 2.63 -3.04
N ALA A 43 15.41 1.70 -2.16
CA ALA A 43 15.66 0.27 -2.26
C ALA A 43 14.43 -0.52 -2.75
N SER A 44 13.35 0.17 -3.14
CA SER A 44 12.07 -0.41 -3.56
C SER A 44 11.24 -1.09 -2.46
N HIS A 45 11.46 -0.80 -1.19
CA HIS A 45 10.51 -1.18 -0.13
C HIS A 45 9.28 -0.28 -0.20
N VAL A 46 8.12 -0.82 0.21
CA VAL A 46 6.89 -0.03 0.29
C VAL A 46 6.96 0.92 1.47
N VAL A 47 6.93 2.22 1.20
CA VAL A 47 6.82 3.27 2.20
C VAL A 47 5.35 3.58 2.48
N GLY A 48 4.50 3.48 1.46
CA GLY A 48 3.07 3.68 1.60
C GLY A 48 2.30 3.34 0.33
N VAL A 49 0.97 3.37 0.45
CA VAL A 49 0.04 3.19 -0.67
C VAL A 49 -1.02 4.28 -0.58
N ASP A 50 -1.18 5.02 -1.67
CA ASP A 50 -2.19 6.06 -1.83
C ASP A 50 -3.31 5.53 -2.74
N VAL A 51 -4.39 5.06 -2.14
CA VAL A 51 -5.51 4.39 -2.79
C VAL A 51 -6.57 5.40 -3.19
N ALA A 52 -7.05 5.28 -4.42
CA ALA A 52 -8.02 6.15 -5.06
C ALA A 52 -7.61 7.64 -4.93
N PRO A 53 -6.41 8.05 -5.42
CA PRO A 53 -5.86 9.39 -5.20
C PRO A 53 -6.75 10.52 -5.73
N ASP A 54 -7.57 10.22 -6.74
CA ASP A 54 -8.49 11.18 -7.39
C ASP A 54 -9.93 11.10 -6.86
N SER A 55 -10.16 10.34 -5.79
CA SER A 55 -11.48 10.09 -5.19
C SER A 55 -11.64 10.81 -3.84
N PRO A 56 -12.84 11.29 -3.47
CA PRO A 56 -13.09 11.78 -2.12
C PRO A 56 -12.97 10.68 -1.05
N GLN A 57 -13.07 9.41 -1.43
CA GLN A 57 -12.82 8.26 -0.54
C GLN A 57 -11.33 7.89 -0.43
N ARG A 58 -10.41 8.75 -0.92
CA ARG A 58 -8.96 8.52 -0.91
C ARG A 58 -8.47 8.02 0.46
N LEU A 59 -7.64 6.99 0.43
CA LEU A 59 -7.04 6.38 1.59
C LEU A 59 -5.52 6.31 1.42
N VAL A 60 -4.77 6.90 2.34
CA VAL A 60 -3.32 6.79 2.35
C VAL A 60 -2.90 5.87 3.49
N VAL A 61 -2.26 4.75 3.18
CA VAL A 61 -1.70 3.81 4.16
C VAL A 61 -0.18 3.91 4.14
N MET A 62 0.41 4.42 5.22
CA MET A 62 1.85 4.58 5.39
C MET A 62 2.44 3.46 6.23
N LEU A 63 3.55 2.91 5.77
CA LEU A 63 4.41 1.99 6.49
C LEU A 63 5.57 2.77 7.11
N GLY A 64 6.21 3.61 6.30
CA GLY A 64 7.38 4.41 6.67
C GLY A 64 7.15 5.92 6.66
N PRO A 65 8.22 6.71 6.91
CA PRO A 65 8.20 8.17 6.81
C PRO A 65 7.92 8.67 5.39
N HIS A 66 7.24 9.79 5.20
CA HIS A 66 7.05 10.37 3.85
C HIS A 66 8.36 10.85 3.24
N GLU A 67 9.32 11.22 4.08
CA GLU A 67 10.60 11.80 3.69
C GLU A 67 11.52 10.81 2.98
N VAL A 68 11.27 9.50 3.14
CA VAL A 68 12.05 8.44 2.49
C VAL A 68 11.46 7.97 1.17
N VAL A 69 10.30 8.50 0.75
CA VAL A 69 9.71 8.19 -0.56
C VAL A 69 10.63 8.71 -1.65
N ALA A 70 11.20 7.79 -2.43
CA ALA A 70 12.08 8.09 -3.55
C ALA A 70 11.33 8.09 -4.89
N ARG A 71 10.29 7.27 -5.02
CA ARG A 71 9.45 7.17 -6.23
C ARG A 71 8.01 6.79 -5.90
N ALA A 72 7.10 7.17 -6.80
CA ALA A 72 5.71 6.77 -6.77
C ALA A 72 5.33 6.13 -8.12
N GLU A 73 4.64 4.99 -8.07
CA GLU A 73 4.24 4.23 -9.26
C GLU A 73 2.71 4.05 -9.27
N ASP A 74 2.06 4.40 -10.38
CA ASP A 74 0.63 4.17 -10.55
C ASP A 74 0.37 2.66 -10.75
N VAL A 75 -0.49 2.09 -9.90
CA VAL A 75 -0.80 0.67 -9.85
C VAL A 75 -2.31 0.43 -9.64
N ARG A 76 -2.72 -0.83 -9.71
CA ARG A 76 -4.03 -1.26 -9.21
C ARG A 76 -3.87 -2.17 -8.00
N VAL A 77 -4.73 -1.99 -7.02
CA VAL A 77 -4.74 -2.76 -5.78
C VAL A 77 -6.16 -3.23 -5.49
N THR A 78 -6.29 -4.36 -4.80
CA THR A 78 -7.58 -4.81 -4.27
C THR A 78 -7.68 -4.36 -2.81
N VAL A 79 -8.76 -3.69 -2.46
CA VAL A 79 -9.07 -3.27 -1.09
C VAL A 79 -10.10 -4.20 -0.48
N GLU A 80 -9.81 -4.68 0.73
CA GLU A 80 -10.65 -5.56 1.51
C GLU A 80 -10.92 -4.96 2.91
N GLY A 81 -11.98 -5.43 3.58
CA GLY A 81 -12.27 -5.04 4.96
C GLY A 81 -12.47 -3.54 5.19
N SER A 82 -13.21 -2.86 4.29
CA SER A 82 -13.49 -1.41 4.38
C SER A 82 -12.22 -0.53 4.49
N GLY A 83 -11.21 -0.84 3.67
CA GLY A 83 -9.94 -0.12 3.66
C GLY A 83 -8.90 -0.62 4.67
N GLY A 84 -9.21 -1.64 5.48
CA GLY A 84 -8.28 -2.21 6.45
C GLY A 84 -7.25 -3.17 5.84
N THR A 85 -7.41 -3.61 4.58
CA THR A 85 -6.43 -4.46 3.91
C THR A 85 -6.29 -4.05 2.45
N VAL A 86 -5.03 -3.86 2.03
CA VAL A 86 -4.65 -3.51 0.67
C VAL A 86 -3.79 -4.63 0.12
N ARG A 87 -4.25 -5.25 -0.97
CA ARG A 87 -3.54 -6.32 -1.67
C ARG A 87 -3.04 -5.84 -3.02
N ILE A 88 -1.74 -5.98 -3.24
CA ILE A 88 -1.05 -5.67 -4.48
C ILE A 88 -0.67 -6.99 -5.14
N GLN A 89 -0.94 -7.16 -6.43
CA GLN A 89 -0.70 -8.43 -7.13
C GLN A 89 -0.03 -8.26 -8.49
N GLY A 90 0.57 -9.34 -8.96
CA GLY A 90 1.10 -9.45 -10.32
C GLY A 90 2.27 -8.51 -10.55
N GLN A 91 2.23 -7.73 -11.65
CA GLN A 91 3.34 -6.86 -12.04
C GLN A 91 3.60 -5.75 -11.01
N ALA A 92 2.56 -5.23 -10.35
CA ALA A 92 2.72 -4.21 -9.32
C ALA A 92 3.49 -4.74 -8.10
N ALA A 93 3.27 -6.00 -7.71
CA ALA A 93 4.01 -6.61 -6.61
C ALA A 93 5.50 -6.83 -6.95
N LYS A 94 5.84 -7.03 -8.24
CA LYS A 94 7.23 -7.16 -8.69
C LYS A 94 8.03 -5.85 -8.62
N LEU A 95 7.37 -4.72 -8.45
CA LEU A 95 8.03 -3.43 -8.20
C LEU A 95 8.58 -3.35 -6.76
N VAL A 96 8.08 -4.20 -5.87
CA VAL A 96 8.41 -4.20 -4.45
C VAL A 96 9.60 -5.11 -4.18
N ALA A 97 10.55 -4.61 -3.39
CA ALA A 97 11.67 -5.40 -2.90
C ALA A 97 11.18 -6.65 -2.16
N ALA A 98 11.81 -7.80 -2.46
CA ALA A 98 11.48 -9.06 -1.82
C ALA A 98 11.90 -9.06 -0.33
N GLY A 99 11.14 -9.79 0.48
CA GLY A 99 11.45 -9.98 1.90
C GLY A 99 10.64 -9.07 2.83
N ALA A 100 11.15 -8.89 4.05
CA ALA A 100 10.51 -8.08 5.06
C ALA A 100 10.62 -6.58 4.72
N ASN A 101 9.62 -5.80 5.13
CA ASN A 101 9.64 -4.37 5.00
C ASN A 101 10.29 -3.74 6.25
N PRO A 102 11.30 -2.86 6.10
CA PRO A 102 12.02 -2.29 7.25
C PRO A 102 11.18 -1.35 8.12
N TYR A 103 9.96 -0.99 7.71
CA TYR A 103 9.11 -0.04 8.43
C TYR A 103 7.99 -0.70 9.25
N VAL A 104 7.80 -2.01 9.13
CA VAL A 104 6.77 -2.77 9.85
C VAL A 104 7.45 -3.96 10.53
N PHE A 105 7.32 -4.05 11.86
CA PHE A 105 8.03 -4.99 12.72
C PHE A 105 7.10 -6.01 13.37
#